data_AF-A0A3B8L5C3-F1
#
_entry.id   AF-A0A3B8L5C3-F1
#
_cell.length_a   1.000
_cell.length_b   1.000
_cell.length_c   1.000
_cell.angle_alpha   90.00
_cell.angle_beta   90.00
_cell.angle_gamma   90.00
#
_symmetry.space_group_name_H-M   'P 1'
#
loop_
_entity.id
_entity.type
_entity.pdbx_description
1 polymer ?
#
loop_
_entity_poly.entity_id
_entity_poly.type
_entity_poly.pdbx_seq_one_letter_code
_entity_poly.pdbx_strand_id
1 'polypeptide(L)'
;DEPLDMNYAPGINRLLVVERFGRIFSVPLDRKTAKPDLILDANQVLGRTKPKTLSAYGFALHPQYPKVRYAYATIVTSNTEELPRGSRLSRFRVLPGEPPRCDPKSEQILFEWPSGGHNGGCLQFGPDGYLYIATGDSSGIADLYLTGQDLTNLSGAILRIDVDHPGEKLPYTVPRDNPFLSTKGA
;
A
#
# COMPACT_ATOMS: atom_id res chain seq x y z
N ASP A 1 -17.51 0.54 -10.66
CA ASP A 1 -16.05 0.62 -10.81
C ASP A 1 -15.62 2.02 -10.48
N GLU A 2 -14.63 2.18 -9.60
CA GLU A 2 -14.17 3.46 -9.07
C GLU A 2 -12.63 3.46 -8.98
N PRO A 3 -11.91 3.66 -10.09
CA PRO A 3 -10.46 3.64 -10.11
C PRO A 3 -9.89 4.85 -9.35
N LEU A 4 -8.90 4.61 -8.50
CA LEU A 4 -8.23 5.64 -7.69
C LEU A 4 -6.74 5.82 -8.03
N ASP A 5 -6.09 4.76 -8.46
CA ASP A 5 -4.66 4.77 -8.79
C ASP A 5 -4.39 3.89 -10.02
N MET A 6 -3.37 4.30 -10.78
CA MET A 6 -2.82 3.51 -11.86
C MET A 6 -1.31 3.66 -11.92
N ASN A 7 -0.61 2.54 -12.01
CA ASN A 7 0.83 2.53 -12.20
C ASN A 7 1.28 1.34 -13.06
N TYR A 8 2.58 1.27 -13.28
CA TYR A 8 3.25 0.17 -13.96
C TYR A 8 4.29 -0.44 -13.02
N ALA A 9 4.71 -1.66 -13.31
CA ALA A 9 5.86 -2.27 -12.67
C ALA A 9 6.89 -2.70 -13.73
N PRO A 10 8.19 -2.65 -13.43
CA PRO A 10 9.21 -3.23 -14.30
C PRO A 10 8.90 -4.70 -14.60
N GLY A 11 9.13 -5.11 -15.85
CA GLY A 11 8.99 -6.52 -16.24
C GLY A 11 7.58 -7.00 -16.55
N ILE A 12 6.56 -6.13 -16.54
CA ILE A 12 5.21 -6.46 -17.04
C ILE A 12 4.77 -5.50 -18.15
N ASN A 13 4.08 -6.02 -19.17
CA ASN A 13 3.50 -5.22 -20.26
C ASN A 13 2.02 -4.86 -19.96
N ARG A 14 1.76 -4.43 -18.73
CA ARG A 14 0.41 -4.24 -18.18
C ARG A 14 0.36 -3.05 -17.23
N LEU A 15 -0.76 -2.33 -17.22
CA LEU A 15 -1.09 -1.34 -16.18
C LEU A 15 -1.69 -2.05 -14.99
N LEU A 16 -1.35 -1.59 -13.80
CA LEU A 16 -2.00 -1.96 -12.55
C LEU A 16 -3.02 -0.87 -12.23
N VAL A 17 -4.23 -1.25 -11.85
CA VAL A 17 -5.33 -0.33 -11.55
C VAL A 17 -5.92 -0.70 -10.20
N VAL A 18 -5.94 0.27 -9.28
CA VAL A 18 -6.55 0.12 -7.96
C VAL A 18 -7.95 0.72 -8.01
N GLU A 19 -8.96 -0.05 -7.64
CA GLU A 19 -10.30 0.48 -7.38
C GLU A 19 -10.51 0.77 -5.91
N ARG A 20 -11.30 1.82 -5.62
CA ARG A 20 -11.66 2.25 -4.27
C ARG A 20 -12.01 1.07 -3.38
N PHE A 21 -12.88 0.17 -3.84
CA PHE A 21 -13.42 -0.92 -3.00
C PHE A 21 -12.54 -2.17 -2.91
N GLY A 22 -11.22 -2.03 -3.04
CA GLY A 22 -10.25 -3.08 -2.71
C GLY A 22 -9.99 -4.11 -3.80
N ARG A 23 -10.56 -3.95 -4.99
CA ARG A 23 -10.21 -4.77 -6.15
C ARG A 23 -9.07 -4.10 -6.90
N ILE A 24 -8.06 -4.90 -7.25
CA ILE A 24 -6.88 -4.46 -8.00
C ILE A 24 -6.77 -5.32 -9.24
N PHE A 25 -6.61 -4.67 -10.39
CA PHE A 25 -6.57 -5.32 -11.69
C PHE A 25 -5.24 -5.08 -12.39
N SER A 26 -4.82 -6.03 -13.23
CA SER A 26 -3.82 -5.80 -14.27
C SER A 26 -4.51 -5.74 -15.62
N VAL A 27 -4.21 -4.73 -16.41
CA VAL A 27 -4.82 -4.50 -17.72
C VAL A 27 -3.72 -4.53 -18.79
N PRO A 28 -3.84 -5.33 -19.86
CA PRO A 28 -2.88 -5.30 -20.96
C PRO A 28 -2.75 -3.90 -21.54
N LEU A 29 -1.53 -3.49 -21.92
CA LEU A 29 -1.33 -2.21 -22.59
C LEU A 29 -1.92 -2.16 -24.01
N ASP A 30 -2.09 -3.33 -24.65
CA ASP A 30 -2.81 -3.42 -25.92
C ASP A 30 -4.33 -3.23 -25.71
N ARG A 31 -4.80 -2.07 -26.15
CA ARG A 31 -6.21 -1.65 -26.07
C ARG A 31 -7.15 -2.55 -26.86
N LYS A 32 -6.66 -3.32 -27.85
CA LYS A 32 -7.52 -4.18 -28.69
C LYS A 32 -7.92 -5.49 -28.00
N THR A 33 -7.16 -5.94 -27.00
CA THR A 33 -7.39 -7.19 -26.26
C THR A 33 -7.55 -6.98 -24.76
N ALA A 34 -7.88 -5.75 -24.33
CA ALA A 34 -7.89 -5.34 -22.93
C ALA A 34 -9.01 -6.04 -22.14
N LYS A 35 -8.73 -7.23 -21.63
CA LYS A 35 -9.50 -7.83 -20.54
C LYS A 35 -8.73 -7.60 -19.24
N PRO A 36 -9.35 -6.94 -18.23
CA PRO A 36 -8.72 -6.78 -16.93
C PRO A 36 -8.64 -8.14 -16.22
N ASP A 37 -7.49 -8.44 -15.64
CA ASP A 37 -7.27 -9.63 -14.82
C ASP A 37 -7.17 -9.23 -13.36
N LEU A 38 -8.00 -9.81 -12.51
CA LEU A 38 -8.01 -9.52 -11.07
C LEU A 38 -6.71 -10.04 -10.43
N ILE A 39 -5.92 -9.13 -9.86
CA ILE A 39 -4.68 -9.46 -9.14
C ILE A 39 -4.97 -9.79 -7.69
N LEU A 40 -5.76 -8.92 -7.03
CA LEU A 40 -6.06 -8.99 -5.62
C LEU A 40 -7.48 -8.45 -5.38
N ASP A 41 -8.24 -9.15 -4.56
CA ASP A 41 -9.45 -8.63 -3.93
C ASP A 41 -9.20 -8.57 -2.43
N ALA A 42 -8.90 -7.37 -1.94
CA ALA A 42 -8.57 -7.13 -0.55
C ALA A 42 -9.77 -7.38 0.39
N ASN A 43 -11.01 -7.45 -0.10
CA ASN A 43 -12.14 -7.84 0.74
C ASN A 43 -12.02 -9.29 1.23
N GLN A 44 -11.37 -10.16 0.46
CA GLN A 44 -11.11 -11.56 0.87
C GLN A 44 -10.18 -11.64 2.06
N VAL A 45 -9.30 -10.65 2.23
CA VAL A 45 -8.34 -10.60 3.33
C VAL A 45 -9.04 -10.40 4.68
N LEU A 46 -10.12 -9.61 4.71
CA LEU A 46 -10.88 -9.31 5.93
C LEU A 46 -12.20 -10.07 6.04
N GLY A 47 -12.48 -11.01 5.13
CA GLY A 47 -13.77 -11.71 5.07
C GLY A 47 -14.96 -10.77 4.85
N ARG A 48 -14.74 -9.66 4.14
CA ARG A 48 -15.73 -8.60 3.93
C ARG A 48 -16.55 -8.83 2.67
N THR A 49 -17.79 -8.38 2.69
CA THR A 49 -18.73 -8.39 1.56
C THR A 49 -19.32 -7.01 1.35
N LYS A 50 -19.94 -6.76 0.19
CA LYS A 50 -20.72 -5.53 -0.02
C LYS A 50 -21.91 -5.48 0.98
N PRO A 51 -22.18 -4.33 1.63
CA PRO A 51 -21.59 -3.01 1.41
C PRO A 51 -20.39 -2.69 2.32
N LYS A 52 -19.94 -3.62 3.17
CA LYS A 52 -18.81 -3.44 4.09
C LYS A 52 -17.47 -3.57 3.37
N THR A 53 -17.26 -2.79 2.32
CA THR A 53 -16.01 -2.79 1.56
C THR A 53 -14.97 -1.91 2.24
N LEU A 54 -13.74 -2.40 2.28
CA LEU A 54 -12.58 -1.58 2.62
C LEU A 54 -12.30 -0.55 1.50
N SER A 55 -11.44 0.43 1.79
CA SER A 55 -10.87 1.28 0.73
C SER A 55 -9.42 0.88 0.44
N ALA A 56 -9.01 0.83 -0.83
CA ALA A 56 -7.61 0.68 -1.22
C ALA A 56 -7.18 1.88 -2.06
N TYR A 57 -5.96 2.38 -1.83
CA TYR A 57 -5.49 3.63 -2.44
C TYR A 57 -4.23 3.49 -3.28
N GLY A 58 -3.36 2.55 -2.95
CA GLY A 58 -2.11 2.33 -3.67
C GLY A 58 -1.77 0.85 -3.77
N PHE A 59 -1.13 0.48 -4.87
CA PHE A 59 -0.63 -0.86 -5.12
C PHE A 59 0.69 -0.81 -5.87
N ALA A 60 1.65 -1.66 -5.49
CA ALA A 60 2.91 -1.77 -6.20
C ALA A 60 3.39 -3.21 -6.23
N LEU A 61 3.89 -3.67 -7.38
CA LEU A 61 4.73 -4.87 -7.44
C LEU A 61 6.16 -4.50 -7.05
N HIS A 62 6.89 -5.48 -6.51
CA HIS A 62 8.33 -5.30 -6.26
C HIS A 62 9.07 -4.90 -7.56
N PRO A 63 10.05 -3.99 -7.53
CA PRO A 63 10.79 -3.56 -8.73
C PRO A 63 11.55 -4.69 -9.43
N GLN A 64 11.86 -5.76 -8.69
CA GLN A 64 12.51 -6.96 -9.21
C GLN A 64 11.54 -8.09 -9.58
N TYR A 65 10.23 -7.81 -9.67
CA TYR A 65 9.27 -8.78 -10.20
C TYR A 65 9.66 -9.17 -11.65
N PRO A 66 9.59 -10.46 -12.05
CA PRO A 66 9.06 -11.62 -11.31
C PRO A 66 10.07 -12.39 -10.45
N LYS A 67 11.32 -11.94 -10.33
CA LYS A 67 12.34 -12.59 -9.48
C LYS A 67 11.95 -12.52 -8.00
N VAL A 68 11.56 -11.33 -7.56
CA VAL A 68 10.96 -11.09 -6.24
C VAL A 68 9.45 -11.00 -6.40
N ARG A 69 8.73 -11.98 -5.86
CA ARG A 69 7.28 -12.13 -6.04
C ARG A 69 6.51 -11.56 -4.85
N TYR A 70 6.70 -10.26 -4.60
CA TYR A 70 5.93 -9.52 -3.61
C TYR A 70 5.15 -8.38 -4.26
N ALA A 71 3.98 -8.13 -3.71
CA ALA A 71 3.15 -6.97 -3.98
C ALA A 71 2.81 -6.27 -2.67
N TYR A 72 2.53 -4.98 -2.75
CA TYR A 72 2.27 -4.12 -1.60
C TYR A 72 0.98 -3.35 -1.87
N ALA A 73 0.15 -3.17 -0.85
CA ALA A 73 -1.09 -2.41 -0.97
C ALA A 73 -1.34 -1.58 0.29
N THR A 74 -1.87 -0.37 0.11
CA THR A 74 -2.42 0.44 1.21
C THR A 74 -3.92 0.20 1.29
N ILE A 75 -4.38 -0.19 2.48
CA ILE A 75 -5.76 -0.64 2.72
C ILE A 75 -6.32 0.08 3.96
N VAL A 76 -7.49 0.67 3.84
CA VAL A 76 -8.29 1.21 4.95
C VAL A 76 -9.25 0.14 5.45
N THR A 77 -8.94 -0.40 6.62
CA THR A 77 -9.69 -1.46 7.29
C THR A 77 -10.78 -0.91 8.20
N SER A 78 -10.65 0.32 8.70
CA SER A 78 -11.72 1.01 9.43
C SER A 78 -11.72 2.50 9.09
N ASN A 79 -12.90 3.11 9.14
CA ASN A 79 -13.04 4.58 9.06
C ASN A 79 -13.24 5.18 10.45
N THR A 80 -12.92 4.43 11.50
CA THR A 80 -13.00 4.89 12.89
C THR A 80 -11.63 5.38 13.33
N GLU A 81 -11.61 6.55 13.96
CA GLU A 81 -10.43 7.25 14.45
C GLU A 81 -9.78 6.55 15.66
N GLU A 82 -10.41 5.51 16.19
CA GLU A 82 -10.16 4.99 17.53
C GLU A 82 -8.86 4.18 17.70
N LEU A 83 -8.16 3.80 16.62
CA LEU A 83 -6.99 2.92 16.71
C LEU A 83 -5.98 3.17 15.59
N PRO A 84 -4.68 2.81 15.77
CA PRO A 84 -3.71 2.76 14.68
C PRO A 84 -4.07 1.73 13.60
N ARG A 85 -5.22 1.04 13.68
CA ARG A 85 -5.70 0.01 12.76
C ARG A 85 -6.75 0.52 11.76
N GLY A 86 -6.72 1.82 11.48
CA GLY A 86 -7.60 2.44 10.49
C GLY A 86 -7.14 2.12 9.08
N SER A 87 -5.86 2.35 8.83
CA SER A 87 -5.15 2.10 7.57
C SER A 87 -3.96 1.19 7.80
N ARG A 88 -3.51 0.48 6.76
CA ARG A 88 -2.32 -0.37 6.84
C ARG A 88 -1.61 -0.50 5.51
N LEU A 89 -0.31 -0.75 5.59
CA LEU A 89 0.51 -1.23 4.47
C LEU A 89 0.63 -2.74 4.59
N SER A 90 0.18 -3.46 3.57
CA SER A 90 0.20 -4.91 3.51
C SER A 90 1.09 -5.41 2.38
N ARG A 91 1.87 -6.46 2.65
CA ARG A 91 2.62 -7.24 1.66
C ARG A 91 1.90 -8.55 1.37
N PHE A 92 1.87 -8.93 0.10
CA PHE A 92 1.29 -10.18 -0.40
C PHE A 92 2.31 -10.92 -1.27
N ARG A 93 2.30 -12.25 -1.21
CA ARG A 93 3.01 -13.09 -2.18
C ARG A 93 2.27 -13.06 -3.52
N VAL A 94 3.03 -12.91 -4.59
CA VAL A 94 2.54 -13.07 -5.97
C VAL A 94 2.77 -14.51 -6.39
N LEU A 95 1.71 -15.17 -6.85
CA LEU A 95 1.73 -16.54 -7.34
C LEU A 95 2.53 -16.62 -8.65
N PRO A 96 3.17 -17.77 -8.95
CA PRO A 96 3.77 -18.00 -10.27
C PRO A 96 2.72 -17.91 -11.38
N GLY A 97 3.11 -17.34 -12.52
CA GLY A 97 2.26 -17.21 -13.72
C GLY A 97 2.12 -15.77 -14.21
N GLU A 98 1.57 -15.65 -15.41
CA GLU A 98 1.19 -14.39 -16.04
C GLU A 98 -0.27 -14.50 -16.52
N PRO A 99 -1.16 -13.55 -16.19
CA PRO A 99 -0.93 -12.28 -15.49
C PRO A 99 -0.60 -12.44 -13.99
N PRO A 100 -0.02 -11.41 -13.34
CA PRO A 100 0.28 -11.47 -11.91
C PRO A 100 -1.00 -11.66 -11.08
N ARG A 101 -0.93 -12.53 -10.08
CA ARG A 101 -2.01 -12.77 -9.11
C ARG A 101 -1.45 -12.88 -7.70
N CYS A 102 -2.01 -12.14 -6.76
CA CYS A 102 -1.63 -12.25 -5.35
C CYS A 102 -2.38 -13.40 -4.67
N ASP A 103 -1.74 -14.01 -3.66
CA ASP A 103 -2.43 -14.85 -2.68
C ASP A 103 -2.96 -13.98 -1.53
N PRO A 104 -4.28 -13.74 -1.40
CA PRO A 104 -4.82 -12.89 -0.34
C PRO A 104 -4.52 -13.44 1.06
N LYS A 105 -4.36 -14.77 1.21
CA LYS A 105 -4.07 -15.42 2.50
C LYS A 105 -2.62 -15.23 2.96
N SER A 106 -1.76 -14.74 2.07
CA SER A 106 -0.35 -14.48 2.35
C SER A 106 -0.09 -13.08 2.93
N GLU A 107 -1.14 -12.35 3.31
CA GLU A 107 -1.00 -11.02 3.87
C GLU A 107 -0.01 -11.01 5.04
N GLN A 108 0.95 -10.10 4.93
CA GLN A 108 1.78 -9.67 6.04
C GLN A 108 1.61 -8.17 6.19
N ILE A 109 1.11 -7.75 7.34
CA ILE A 109 1.01 -6.32 7.68
C ILE A 109 2.41 -5.81 7.99
N LEU A 110 2.82 -4.74 7.32
CA LEU A 110 4.12 -4.08 7.55
C LEU A 110 4.02 -3.11 8.72
N PHE A 111 3.04 -2.21 8.67
CA PHE A 111 2.67 -1.33 9.77
C PHE A 111 1.24 -0.80 9.53
N GLU A 112 0.67 -0.19 10.57
CA GLU A 112 -0.69 0.37 10.57
C GLU A 112 -0.64 1.83 11.05
N TRP A 113 -1.60 2.66 10.62
CA TRP A 113 -1.79 4.03 11.09
C TRP A 113 -3.29 4.38 11.17
N PRO A 114 -3.67 5.47 11.87
CA PRO A 114 -5.07 5.90 11.96
C PRO A 114 -5.71 6.23 10.60
N SER A 115 -7.04 6.18 10.56
CA SER A 115 -7.86 6.58 9.41
C SER A 115 -9.06 7.37 9.92
N GLY A 116 -9.42 8.44 9.21
CA GLY A 116 -10.54 9.31 9.58
C GLY A 116 -10.90 10.33 8.49
N GLY A 117 -10.28 10.21 7.31
CA GLY A 117 -10.25 11.26 6.29
C GLY A 117 -8.81 11.56 5.91
N HIS A 118 -8.63 12.28 4.80
CA HIS A 118 -7.30 12.61 4.26
C HIS A 118 -6.33 11.42 4.33
N ASN A 119 -6.76 10.21 3.92
CA ASN A 119 -6.03 9.00 4.30
C ASN A 119 -4.64 8.87 3.62
N GLY A 120 -4.39 9.63 2.56
CA GLY A 120 -3.25 9.41 1.67
C GLY A 120 -3.36 8.03 1.03
N GLY A 121 -2.26 7.27 1.07
CA GLY A 121 -2.20 5.88 0.63
C GLY A 121 -1.48 5.67 -0.70
N CYS A 122 -0.94 6.72 -1.32
CA CYS A 122 -0.08 6.57 -2.50
C CYS A 122 1.15 5.71 -2.15
N LEU A 123 1.52 4.82 -3.06
CA LEU A 123 2.52 3.79 -2.85
C LEU A 123 3.40 3.65 -4.08
N GLN A 124 4.70 3.89 -3.95
CA GLN A 124 5.63 3.81 -5.08
C GLN A 124 7.02 3.37 -4.63
N PHE A 125 7.68 2.54 -5.44
CA PHE A 125 9.11 2.30 -5.27
C PHE A 125 9.92 3.43 -5.90
N GLY A 126 10.88 3.96 -5.15
CA GLY A 126 11.83 4.94 -5.65
C GLY A 126 12.92 4.29 -6.52
N PRO A 127 13.69 5.10 -7.28
CA PRO A 127 14.83 4.60 -8.06
C PRO A 127 15.98 4.08 -7.16
N ASP A 128 15.96 4.40 -5.88
CA ASP A 128 16.85 3.90 -4.83
C ASP A 128 16.44 2.51 -4.31
N GLY A 129 15.32 1.95 -4.79
CA GLY A 129 14.84 0.62 -4.41
C GLY A 129 14.00 0.59 -3.13
N TYR A 130 13.80 1.72 -2.47
CA TYR A 130 12.98 1.80 -1.26
C TYR A 130 11.51 2.02 -1.58
N LEU A 131 10.65 1.57 -0.66
CA LEU A 131 9.21 1.76 -0.77
C LEU A 131 8.82 3.08 -0.09
N TYR A 132 8.17 3.96 -0.85
CA TYR A 132 7.64 5.23 -0.39
C TYR A 132 6.14 5.12 -0.20
N ILE A 133 5.67 5.63 0.95
CA ILE A 133 4.26 5.60 1.34
C ILE A 133 3.85 7.00 1.76
N ALA A 134 2.87 7.58 1.08
CA ALA A 134 2.24 8.81 1.54
C ALA A 134 1.14 8.46 2.54
N THR A 135 1.26 8.94 3.78
CA THR A 135 0.17 8.94 4.76
C THR A 135 -0.38 10.36 4.84
N GLY A 136 -1.69 10.51 4.91
CA GLY A 136 -2.23 11.84 5.23
C GLY A 136 -2.50 11.98 6.72
N ASP A 137 -3.07 13.12 7.12
CA ASP A 137 -3.22 13.51 8.53
C ASP A 137 -4.27 12.69 9.31
N SER A 138 -4.95 11.76 8.63
CA SER A 138 -5.99 10.88 9.17
C SER A 138 -7.23 11.62 9.68
N SER A 139 -7.38 12.91 9.41
CA SER A 139 -8.51 13.75 9.84
C SER A 139 -9.49 14.03 8.69
N GLY A 140 -10.76 14.24 9.02
CA GLY A 140 -11.78 14.57 8.03
C GLY A 140 -11.87 16.06 7.68
N ILE A 141 -11.49 16.95 8.60
CA ILE A 141 -11.61 18.41 8.47
C ILE A 141 -10.40 19.08 9.14
N ALA A 142 -9.72 19.97 8.39
CA ALA A 142 -8.77 20.98 8.87
C ALA A 142 -7.69 20.48 9.86
N ASP A 143 -6.91 19.44 9.50
CA ASP A 143 -5.79 18.86 10.28
C ASP A 143 -6.05 18.87 11.80
N LEU A 144 -7.18 18.28 12.20
CA LEU A 144 -7.66 18.29 13.59
C LEU A 144 -6.60 17.80 14.59
N TYR A 145 -5.71 16.91 14.15
CA TYR A 145 -4.71 16.27 14.98
C TYR A 145 -3.34 16.93 14.94
N LEU A 146 -3.13 17.93 14.06
CA LEU A 146 -1.88 18.67 13.93
C LEU A 146 -0.67 17.74 13.72
N THR A 147 -0.85 16.67 12.94
CA THR A 147 0.11 15.55 12.86
C THR A 147 1.30 15.85 11.98
N GLY A 148 1.17 16.77 11.01
CA GLY A 148 2.20 17.02 10.00
C GLY A 148 3.53 17.57 10.51
N GLN A 149 3.64 17.94 11.79
CA GLN A 149 4.90 18.35 12.45
C GLN A 149 5.29 17.44 13.62
N ASP A 150 4.48 16.43 13.95
CA ASP A 150 4.74 15.50 15.03
C ASP A 150 5.49 14.27 14.52
N LEU A 151 6.79 14.22 14.83
CA LEU A 151 7.67 13.13 14.43
C LEU A 151 7.41 11.82 15.19
N THR A 152 6.56 11.82 16.22
CA THR A 152 6.26 10.62 17.01
C THR A 152 5.19 9.72 16.37
N ASN A 153 4.56 10.17 15.29
CA ASN A 153 3.50 9.42 14.60
C ASN A 153 3.78 9.29 13.09
N LEU A 154 2.99 8.42 12.44
CA LEU A 154 3.13 8.09 11.02
C LEU A 154 2.15 8.84 10.12
N SER A 155 1.29 9.72 10.64
CA SER A 155 0.30 10.47 9.87
C SER A 155 0.89 11.77 9.31
N GLY A 156 0.38 12.20 8.14
CA GLY A 156 0.83 13.44 7.48
C GLY A 156 2.27 13.39 6.96
N ALA A 157 2.76 12.21 6.57
CA ALA A 157 4.16 11.98 6.25
C ALA A 157 4.38 11.31 4.89
N ILE A 158 5.60 11.45 4.36
CA ILE A 158 6.13 10.56 3.33
C ILE A 158 7.10 9.60 4.03
N LEU A 159 6.66 8.36 4.19
CA LEU A 159 7.47 7.29 4.79
C LEU A 159 8.36 6.67 3.71
N ARG A 160 9.58 6.28 4.08
CA ARG A 160 10.55 5.59 3.21
C ARG A 160 11.15 4.41 3.97
N ILE A 161 10.90 3.20 3.49
CA ILE A 161 11.30 1.95 4.16
C ILE A 161 12.04 0.99 3.21
N ASP A 162 12.88 0.14 3.80
CA ASP A 162 13.55 -0.97 3.13
C ASP A 162 12.81 -2.28 3.39
N VAL A 163 12.17 -2.81 2.36
CA VAL A 163 11.39 -4.06 2.40
C VAL A 163 12.19 -5.29 1.98
N ASP A 164 13.41 -5.10 1.47
CA ASP A 164 14.33 -6.15 1.03
C ASP A 164 15.19 -6.67 2.19
N HIS A 165 15.45 -5.81 3.18
CA HIS A 165 16.21 -6.15 4.38
C HIS A 165 15.32 -6.03 5.62
N PRO A 166 14.45 -7.02 5.90
CA PRO A 166 13.61 -7.00 7.10
C PRO A 166 14.46 -7.06 8.37
N GLY A 167 14.05 -6.31 9.40
CA GLY A 167 14.71 -6.32 10.70
C GLY A 167 14.27 -7.51 11.56
N GLU A 168 14.85 -7.62 12.75
CA GLU A 168 14.48 -8.69 13.71
C GLU A 168 13.04 -8.55 14.21
N LYS A 169 12.56 -7.31 14.40
CA LYS A 169 11.25 -7.01 15.01
C LYS A 169 10.20 -6.58 13.99
N LEU A 170 10.63 -5.93 12.92
CA LEU A 170 9.75 -5.35 11.90
C LEU A 170 10.04 -6.02 10.55
N PRO A 171 9.01 -6.22 9.71
CA PRO A 171 9.17 -6.85 8.40
C PRO A 171 9.82 -5.94 7.34
N TYR A 172 10.44 -4.84 7.79
CA TYR A 172 11.19 -3.85 7.02
C TYR A 172 12.27 -3.24 7.93
N THR A 173 13.20 -2.49 7.34
CA THR A 173 14.14 -1.61 8.06
C THR A 173 13.99 -0.16 7.60
N VAL A 174 14.57 0.76 8.36
CA VAL A 174 14.63 2.18 8.00
C VAL A 174 15.96 2.44 7.29
N PRO A 175 15.96 2.98 6.05
CA PRO A 175 17.20 3.32 5.34
C PRO A 175 18.11 4.24 6.16
N ARG A 176 19.42 4.00 6.12
CA ARG A 176 20.42 4.68 6.98
C ARG A 176 20.54 6.19 6.74
N ASP A 177 20.06 6.65 5.59
CA ASP A 177 20.03 8.05 5.14
C ASP A 177 18.65 8.71 5.38
N ASN A 178 17.70 8.05 6.05
CA ASN A 178 16.46 8.71 6.46
C ASN A 178 16.73 9.85 7.46
N PRO A 179 16.02 10.99 7.33
CA PRO A 179 16.40 12.25 7.97
C PRO A 179 16.28 12.28 9.50
N PHE A 180 15.49 11.38 10.09
CA PHE A 180 15.17 11.42 11.52
C PHE A 180 15.75 10.27 12.34
N LEU A 181 16.64 9.44 11.76
CA LEU A 181 17.21 8.27 12.45
C LEU A 181 17.94 8.60 13.76
N SER A 182 18.56 9.78 13.86
CA SER A 182 19.26 10.24 15.06
C SER A 182 18.45 11.23 15.90
N THR A 183 17.19 11.48 15.55
CA THR A 183 16.34 12.43 16.24
C THR A 183 15.63 11.72 17.38
N LYS A 184 15.94 12.11 18.62
CA LYS A 184 15.32 11.50 19.80
C LYS A 184 13.81 11.73 19.79
N GLY A 185 13.04 10.65 19.81
CA GLY A 185 11.58 10.68 19.82
C GLY A 185 10.94 10.64 18.42
N ALA A 186 11.75 10.61 17.35
CA ALA A 186 11.30 10.27 16.01
C ALA A 186 11.48 8.77 15.72
#